data_AF-A0A1Z5TPT5-F1
#
_entry.id   AF-A0A1Z5TPT5-F1
#
_cell.length_a   1.000
_cell.length_b   1.000
_cell.length_c   1.000
_cell.angle_alpha   90.00
_cell.angle_beta   90.00
_cell.angle_gamma   90.00
#
_symmetry.space_group_name_H-M   'P 1'
#
loop_
_entity.id
_entity.type
_entity.pdbx_description
1 polymer ?
#
loop_
_entity_poly.entity_id
_entity_poly.type
_entity_poly.pdbx_seq_one_letter_code
_entity_poly.pdbx_strand_id
1 'polypeptide(L)'
;MNSRTYQCLSCRLRDTARQSVQNAPRRQFHASTPRSSRRKPAYPNVRQSLMEAQSSRAAEVEKLASETGPLRPYTERELQLLAMRYTPEQMKVIREGEQAISREHLVTQGRLRGDAFRPTYIDDFATIRPLVDKPARLALDDALEAQKEEQAQQQKLRIPGVQYSNEEEDPHMTRLCQQTGMTRDQIRKIRIKNLVSHRVVNQTRMGKIQSLYFLTIAGNQDGMLGIGEGKAAEDEDGRRQAMMNAIRNMKPIPRYEDRTIYGDVEAKVGASIVQLSARPPGFGNRCQHLIFELARAAGLSDLAARTPRSRNKMNVVKAAFQALTTQRLPEDVSKARGRKMVDVRKVYYGGQVY
;
A
#
# COMPACT_ATOMS: atom_id res chain seq x y z
N MET A 1 78.69 3.66 -43.40
CA MET A 1 79.76 3.19 -42.50
C MET A 1 79.14 2.50 -41.30
N ASN A 2 79.73 1.36 -40.94
CA ASN A 2 79.63 0.62 -39.68
C ASN A 2 78.42 -0.30 -39.48
N SER A 3 78.65 -1.52 -39.96
CA SER A 3 78.05 -2.79 -39.54
C SER A 3 78.05 -2.95 -38.01
N ARG A 4 76.93 -3.42 -37.46
CA ARG A 4 76.86 -3.94 -36.08
C ARG A 4 76.86 -5.46 -36.14
N THR A 5 77.92 -6.04 -35.59
CA THR A 5 78.13 -7.48 -35.47
C THR A 5 77.23 -8.07 -34.39
N TYR A 6 76.69 -9.26 -34.66
CA TYR A 6 75.87 -10.03 -33.73
C TYR A 6 76.75 -10.72 -32.68
N GLN A 7 76.38 -10.64 -31.39
CA GLN A 7 77.00 -11.39 -30.30
C GLN A 7 75.99 -12.35 -29.66
N CYS A 8 76.47 -13.56 -29.36
CA CYS A 8 75.70 -14.74 -29.01
C CYS A 8 75.15 -14.71 -27.57
N LEU A 9 73.86 -15.02 -27.41
CA LEU A 9 73.10 -14.99 -26.14
C LEU A 9 73.47 -16.09 -25.13
N SER A 10 74.33 -17.04 -25.49
CA SER A 10 74.71 -18.18 -24.63
C SER A 10 75.93 -17.94 -23.73
N CYS A 11 76.63 -16.81 -23.86
CA CYS A 11 77.86 -16.51 -23.11
C CYS A 11 77.66 -15.63 -21.85
N ARG A 12 76.43 -15.24 -21.50
CA ARG A 12 76.15 -14.40 -20.30
C ARG A 12 75.86 -15.16 -19.01
N LEU A 13 75.89 -16.49 -19.02
CA LEU A 13 75.43 -17.32 -17.89
C LEU A 13 76.53 -18.09 -17.15
N ARG A 14 77.81 -17.70 -17.26
CA ARG A 14 78.92 -18.48 -16.64
C ARG A 14 79.67 -17.86 -15.46
N ASP A 15 79.36 -16.64 -15.03
CA ASP A 15 80.16 -15.98 -13.97
C ASP A 15 79.46 -15.72 -12.63
N THR A 16 78.37 -16.42 -12.31
CA THR A 16 77.72 -16.30 -10.97
C THR A 16 77.58 -17.63 -10.23
N ALA A 17 78.47 -18.58 -10.49
CA ALA A 17 78.57 -19.82 -9.71
C ALA A 17 79.87 -19.83 -8.90
N ARG A 18 79.90 -19.10 -7.76
CA ARG A 18 80.75 -19.35 -6.58
C ARG A 18 80.57 -18.24 -5.53
N GLN A 19 79.47 -18.27 -4.79
CA GLN A 19 79.48 -17.86 -3.39
C GLN A 19 78.65 -18.82 -2.56
N SER A 20 79.35 -19.41 -1.60
CA SER A 20 78.93 -20.40 -0.63
C SER A 20 78.09 -19.79 0.50
N VAL A 21 77.00 -20.49 0.82
CA VAL A 21 76.39 -20.67 2.16
C VAL A 21 76.09 -19.39 2.96
N GLN A 22 74.84 -18.94 2.86
CA GLN A 22 74.09 -18.60 4.07
C GLN A 22 72.92 -19.59 4.19
N ASN A 23 72.88 -20.29 5.31
CA ASN A 23 71.83 -21.25 5.65
C ASN A 23 70.45 -20.58 5.53
N ALA A 24 69.68 -20.94 4.50
CA ALA A 24 68.26 -20.62 4.46
C ALA A 24 67.58 -21.32 5.65
N PRO A 25 66.77 -20.63 6.48
CA PRO A 25 66.05 -21.30 7.55
C PRO A 25 65.09 -22.33 6.95
N ARG A 26 65.29 -23.60 7.32
CA ARG A 26 64.40 -24.71 6.97
C ARG A 26 62.99 -24.38 7.47
N ARG A 27 62.03 -24.31 6.55
CA ARG A 27 60.60 -24.16 6.86
C ARG A 27 60.15 -25.33 7.75
N GLN A 28 59.64 -25.01 8.94
CA GLN A 28 58.96 -25.98 9.80
C GLN A 28 57.58 -26.30 9.19
N PHE A 29 57.23 -27.59 9.09
CA PHE A 29 55.98 -28.09 8.50
C PHE A 29 54.77 -28.04 9.46
N HIS A 30 54.71 -27.05 10.35
CA HIS A 30 53.51 -26.75 11.14
C HIS A 30 53.23 -25.24 11.04
N ALA A 31 51.98 -24.88 10.76
CA ALA A 31 51.57 -23.49 10.48
C ALA A 31 51.41 -22.61 11.73
N SER A 32 52.28 -22.75 12.74
CA SER A 32 52.24 -21.93 13.94
C SER A 32 53.62 -21.36 14.26
N THR A 33 53.70 -20.03 14.38
CA THR A 33 54.93 -19.30 14.72
C THR A 33 55.40 -19.60 16.15
N PRO A 34 56.73 -19.71 16.41
CA PRO A 34 57.23 -19.93 17.75
C PRO A 34 57.05 -18.65 18.58
N ARG A 35 56.33 -18.73 19.71
CA ARG A 35 56.20 -17.62 20.66
C ARG A 35 57.38 -17.60 21.63
N SER A 36 58.38 -16.76 21.38
CA SER A 36 59.25 -16.21 22.42
C SER A 36 58.89 -14.73 22.67
N SER A 37 57.96 -14.50 23.58
CA SER A 37 57.86 -13.23 24.30
C SER A 37 56.91 -13.42 25.48
N ARG A 38 57.27 -12.86 26.64
CA ARG A 38 56.36 -12.72 27.79
C ARG A 38 55.01 -12.27 27.26
N ARG A 39 53.95 -13.05 27.52
CA ARG A 39 52.59 -12.68 27.14
C ARG A 39 52.34 -11.30 27.75
N LYS A 40 52.40 -10.24 26.93
CA LYS A 40 51.80 -8.97 27.30
C LYS A 40 50.34 -9.31 27.61
N PRO A 41 49.78 -8.86 28.75
CA PRO A 41 48.38 -9.13 29.06
C PRO A 41 47.51 -8.70 27.86
N ALA A 42 46.40 -9.40 27.65
CA ALA A 42 45.51 -9.15 26.51
C ALA A 42 44.97 -7.70 26.48
N TYR A 43 45.06 -7.00 27.61
CA TYR A 43 44.68 -5.62 27.77
C TYR A 43 45.93 -4.72 27.83
N PRO A 44 45.87 -3.53 27.20
CA PRO A 44 47.02 -2.63 27.13
C PRO A 44 47.44 -2.17 28.53
N ASN A 45 48.74 -2.26 28.82
CA ASN A 45 49.32 -1.68 30.03
C ASN A 45 49.16 -0.15 29.98
N VAL A 46 48.60 0.39 31.05
CA VAL A 46 48.24 1.80 31.19
C VAL A 46 49.52 2.67 31.30
N ARG A 47 49.53 3.87 30.69
CA ARG A 47 50.66 4.82 30.75
C ARG A 47 50.91 5.30 32.19
N GLN A 48 52.15 5.66 32.51
CA GLN A 48 52.61 5.98 33.88
C GLN A 48 51.82 7.09 34.58
N SER A 49 51.30 8.08 33.85
CA SER A 49 50.44 9.15 34.40
C SER A 49 49.02 8.69 34.80
N LEU A 50 48.56 7.56 34.29
CA LEU A 50 47.30 6.93 34.67
C LEU A 50 47.50 5.87 35.78
N MET A 51 48.74 5.60 36.22
CA MET A 51 49.04 4.69 37.34
C MET A 51 48.71 5.32 38.70
N GLU A 52 48.84 6.64 38.87
CA GLU A 52 48.35 7.36 40.06
C GLU A 52 46.81 7.33 40.16
N ALA A 53 46.13 7.33 39.02
CA ALA A 53 44.69 7.03 38.93
C ALA A 53 44.36 5.53 39.11
N GLN A 54 45.36 4.64 39.12
CA GLN A 54 45.17 3.22 39.41
C GLN A 54 45.28 2.88 40.89
N SER A 55 46.10 3.57 41.68
CA SER A 55 46.10 3.39 43.14
C SER A 55 44.79 3.89 43.75
N SER A 56 44.23 4.99 43.22
CA SER A 56 42.87 5.42 43.56
C SER A 56 41.82 4.42 43.08
N ARG A 57 41.97 3.83 41.88
CA ARG A 57 41.08 2.76 41.41
C ARG A 57 41.20 1.46 42.19
N ALA A 58 42.38 1.06 42.66
CA ALA A 58 42.54 -0.11 43.52
C ALA A 58 41.83 0.10 44.87
N ALA A 59 41.94 1.30 45.44
CA ALA A 59 41.16 1.70 46.60
C ALA A 59 39.64 1.78 46.29
N GLU A 60 39.24 2.18 45.09
CA GLU A 60 37.84 2.11 44.63
C GLU A 60 37.37 0.66 44.40
N VAL A 61 38.23 -0.23 43.92
CA VAL A 61 37.96 -1.68 43.80
C VAL A 61 37.69 -2.25 45.18
N GLU A 62 38.56 -1.95 46.15
CA GLU A 62 38.39 -2.37 47.55
C GLU A 62 37.13 -1.77 48.19
N LYS A 63 36.82 -0.48 47.92
CA LYS A 63 35.57 0.15 48.39
C LYS A 63 34.32 -0.45 47.76
N LEU A 64 34.33 -0.76 46.47
CA LEU A 64 33.19 -1.35 45.75
C LEU A 64 33.01 -2.84 46.06
N ALA A 65 34.10 -3.54 46.39
CA ALA A 65 34.12 -4.94 46.82
C ALA A 65 33.98 -5.12 48.34
N SER A 66 33.97 -4.02 49.12
CA SER A 66 33.76 -4.04 50.56
C SER A 66 32.37 -4.58 50.94
N GLU A 67 32.19 -4.99 52.19
CA GLU A 67 30.94 -5.61 52.69
C GLU A 67 29.69 -4.73 52.53
N THR A 68 29.86 -3.42 52.36
CA THR A 68 28.79 -2.43 52.12
C THR A 68 28.74 -1.94 50.66
N GLY A 69 29.63 -2.43 49.79
CA GLY A 69 29.69 -2.05 48.38
C GLY A 69 28.62 -2.72 47.50
N PRO A 70 28.36 -2.17 46.30
CA PRO A 70 27.34 -2.67 45.39
C PRO A 70 27.70 -4.04 44.77
N LEU A 71 28.96 -4.48 44.83
CA LEU A 71 29.44 -5.75 44.27
C LEU A 71 29.81 -6.78 45.35
N ARG A 72 29.29 -6.64 46.58
CA ARG A 72 29.52 -7.56 47.70
C ARG A 72 29.00 -8.99 47.44
N PRO A 73 29.50 -10.02 48.14
CA PRO A 73 28.95 -11.36 48.05
C PRO A 73 27.52 -11.40 48.57
N TYR A 74 26.76 -12.38 48.09
CA TYR A 74 25.49 -12.68 48.75
C TYR A 74 25.72 -13.16 50.18
N THR A 75 24.97 -12.58 51.10
CA THR A 75 24.91 -13.06 52.49
C THR A 75 24.13 -14.37 52.55
N GLU A 76 24.37 -15.18 53.58
CA GLU A 76 23.66 -16.45 53.78
C GLU A 76 22.14 -16.26 53.83
N ARG A 77 21.68 -15.14 54.42
CA ARG A 77 20.26 -14.76 54.45
C ARG A 77 19.71 -14.46 53.06
N GLU A 78 20.45 -13.75 52.22
CA GLU A 78 20.04 -13.45 50.84
C GLU A 78 19.99 -14.72 49.99
N LEU A 79 20.95 -15.63 50.18
CA LEU A 79 20.93 -16.94 49.53
C LEU A 79 19.71 -17.76 49.95
N GLN A 80 19.28 -17.69 51.21
CA GLN A 80 18.04 -18.32 51.67
C GLN A 80 16.80 -17.70 51.02
N LEU A 81 16.74 -16.37 50.89
CA LEU A 81 15.63 -15.69 50.21
C LEU A 81 15.57 -16.02 48.71
N LEU A 82 16.72 -16.09 48.04
CA LEU A 82 16.80 -16.52 46.64
C LEU A 82 16.34 -17.97 46.48
N ALA A 83 16.70 -18.85 47.42
CA ALA A 83 16.26 -20.25 47.41
C ALA A 83 14.74 -20.41 47.59
N MET A 84 14.04 -19.42 48.19
CA MET A 84 12.57 -19.42 48.23
C MET A 84 11.94 -19.08 46.87
N ARG A 85 12.65 -18.36 45.99
CA ARG A 85 12.13 -17.87 44.69
C ARG A 85 12.54 -18.75 43.50
N TYR A 86 13.75 -19.31 43.52
CA TYR A 86 14.33 -20.04 42.39
C TYR A 86 14.42 -21.54 42.64
N THR A 87 14.45 -22.32 41.56
CA THR A 87 14.61 -23.78 41.62
C THR A 87 16.02 -24.18 42.10
N PRO A 88 16.20 -25.40 42.65
CA PRO A 88 17.52 -25.85 43.11
C PRO A 88 18.57 -25.87 42.00
N GLU A 89 18.16 -26.18 40.76
CA GLU A 89 19.04 -26.13 39.59
C GLU A 89 19.47 -24.70 39.26
N GLN A 90 18.53 -23.75 39.26
CA GLN A 90 18.85 -22.32 39.06
C GLN A 90 19.75 -21.78 40.17
N MET A 91 19.51 -22.17 41.43
CA MET A 91 20.35 -21.78 42.56
C MET A 91 21.79 -22.28 42.44
N LYS A 92 21.99 -23.48 41.88
CA LYS A 92 23.33 -24.00 41.58
C LYS A 92 24.04 -23.11 40.55
N VAL A 93 23.34 -22.71 39.48
CA VAL A 93 23.88 -21.82 38.44
C VAL A 93 24.25 -20.45 39.00
N ILE A 94 23.42 -19.88 39.88
CA ILE A 94 23.71 -18.58 40.53
C ILE A 94 25.00 -18.67 41.35
N ARG A 95 25.18 -19.72 42.14
CA ARG A 95 26.40 -19.95 42.94
C ARG A 95 27.63 -20.12 42.07
N GLU A 96 27.53 -20.91 41.00
CA GLU A 96 28.62 -21.11 40.04
C GLU A 96 28.98 -19.79 39.33
N GLY A 97 27.99 -18.96 39.00
CA GLY A 97 28.21 -17.64 38.41
C GLY A 97 28.94 -16.67 39.34
N GLU A 98 28.58 -16.63 40.62
CA GLU A 98 29.27 -15.81 41.63
C GLU A 98 30.72 -16.27 41.85
N GLN A 99 30.98 -17.58 41.83
CA GLN A 99 32.32 -18.14 41.95
C GLN A 99 33.17 -17.90 40.69
N ALA A 100 32.58 -17.98 39.51
CA ALA A 100 33.29 -17.84 38.24
C ALA A 100 33.63 -16.37 37.90
N ILE A 101 32.76 -15.42 38.22
CA ILE A 101 32.92 -14.01 37.87
C ILE A 101 33.59 -13.25 39.03
N SER A 102 34.90 -13.04 38.93
CA SER A 102 35.62 -12.26 39.95
C SER A 102 35.24 -10.77 39.92
N ARG A 103 35.14 -10.15 41.09
CA ARG A 103 34.83 -8.72 41.25
C ARG A 103 35.92 -7.81 40.72
N GLU A 104 37.18 -8.22 40.90
CA GLU A 104 38.34 -7.49 40.38
C GLU A 104 38.26 -7.29 38.86
N HIS A 105 37.82 -8.32 38.12
CA HIS A 105 37.60 -8.21 36.67
C HIS A 105 36.46 -7.24 36.33
N LEU A 106 35.37 -7.21 37.09
CA LEU A 106 34.27 -6.27 36.87
C LEU A 106 34.71 -4.82 37.08
N VAL A 107 35.53 -4.54 38.09
CA VAL A 107 35.99 -3.16 38.35
C VAL A 107 37.10 -2.73 37.39
N THR A 108 38.01 -3.64 37.04
CA THR A 108 39.15 -3.31 36.15
C THR A 108 38.78 -3.27 34.68
N GLN A 109 37.86 -4.13 34.23
CA GLN A 109 37.54 -4.34 32.81
C GLN A 109 36.06 -4.14 32.47
N GLY A 110 35.16 -4.13 33.47
CA GLY A 110 33.73 -4.00 33.25
C GLY A 110 33.36 -2.67 32.60
N ARG A 111 32.40 -2.73 31.67
CA ARG A 111 31.84 -1.57 30.97
C ARG A 111 30.34 -1.76 30.81
N LEU A 112 29.61 -0.65 30.79
CA LEU A 112 28.18 -0.70 30.47
C LEU A 112 28.00 -1.13 29.01
N ARG A 113 27.19 -2.16 28.81
CA ARG A 113 26.86 -2.72 27.50
C ARG A 113 26.03 -1.70 26.70
N GLY A 114 26.38 -1.43 25.44
CA GLY A 114 25.74 -0.40 24.61
C GLY A 114 25.52 -0.80 23.14
N ASP A 115 25.63 -2.09 22.84
CA ASP A 115 25.36 -2.67 21.52
C ASP A 115 23.84 -2.80 21.25
N ALA A 116 23.48 -2.93 19.96
CA ALA A 116 22.10 -3.05 19.51
C ALA A 116 21.40 -4.33 20.00
N PHE A 117 22.15 -5.37 20.37
CA PHE A 117 21.62 -6.65 20.84
C PHE A 117 21.42 -6.71 22.36
N ARG A 118 21.64 -5.60 23.09
CA ARG A 118 21.32 -5.53 24.51
C ARG A 118 19.80 -5.49 24.70
N PRO A 119 19.22 -6.33 25.58
CA PRO A 119 17.83 -6.17 25.99
C PRO A 119 17.56 -4.75 26.49
N THR A 120 16.42 -4.17 26.10
CA THR A 120 16.02 -2.81 26.52
C THR A 120 15.39 -2.77 27.91
N TYR A 121 15.07 -3.93 28.46
CA TYR A 121 14.48 -4.12 29.79
C TYR A 121 15.33 -5.11 30.60
N ILE A 122 15.14 -5.12 31.92
CA ILE A 122 15.77 -6.06 32.84
C ILE A 122 14.79 -7.21 33.09
N ASP A 123 15.27 -8.44 32.97
CA ASP A 123 14.50 -9.66 33.22
C ASP A 123 15.42 -10.71 33.84
N ASP A 124 14.86 -11.61 34.65
CA ASP A 124 15.60 -12.74 35.23
C ASP A 124 15.57 -13.98 34.33
N PHE A 125 14.74 -13.97 33.28
CA PHE A 125 14.61 -15.03 32.26
C PHE A 125 14.39 -16.44 32.87
N ALA A 126 13.84 -16.50 34.08
CA ALA A 126 13.69 -17.76 34.82
C ALA A 126 12.51 -18.61 34.32
N THR A 127 11.54 -17.98 33.65
CA THR A 127 10.33 -18.63 33.11
C THR A 127 10.16 -18.28 31.64
N ILE A 128 9.57 -19.20 30.87
CA ILE A 128 9.29 -19.00 29.44
C ILE A 128 7.98 -18.22 29.33
N ARG A 129 8.05 -17.01 28.76
CA ARG A 129 6.87 -16.17 28.54
C ARG A 129 6.17 -16.56 27.24
N PRO A 130 4.85 -16.78 27.24
CA PRO A 130 4.14 -17.36 26.09
C PRO A 130 4.12 -16.47 24.83
N LEU A 131 4.30 -15.16 24.96
CA LEU A 131 4.23 -14.21 23.84
C LEU A 131 5.60 -13.79 23.31
N VAL A 132 6.59 -13.66 24.21
CA VAL A 132 7.91 -13.09 23.91
C VAL A 132 8.93 -14.19 23.61
N ASP A 133 8.89 -15.28 24.37
CA ASP A 133 9.83 -16.38 24.22
C ASP A 133 9.29 -17.41 23.23
N LYS A 134 10.21 -18.25 22.74
CA LYS A 134 9.82 -19.42 21.95
C LYS A 134 9.10 -20.42 22.85
N PRO A 135 8.00 -21.04 22.39
CA PRO A 135 7.32 -22.06 23.17
C PRO A 135 8.28 -23.21 23.49
N ALA A 136 8.17 -23.75 24.70
CA ALA A 136 8.89 -24.96 25.07
C ALA A 136 8.32 -26.12 24.26
N ARG A 137 9.13 -26.73 23.39
CA ARG A 137 8.71 -27.92 22.64
C ARG A 137 8.54 -29.10 23.61
N LEU A 138 7.31 -29.41 23.99
CA LEU A 138 6.96 -30.70 24.57
C LEU A 138 6.64 -31.66 23.40
N ALA A 139 7.12 -32.90 23.48
CA ALA A 139 7.05 -33.86 22.35
C ALA A 139 5.62 -34.28 21.90
N LEU A 140 4.56 -33.75 22.52
CA LEU A 140 3.16 -34.02 22.21
C LEU A 140 2.48 -32.89 21.39
N ASP A 141 3.16 -31.76 21.19
CA ASP A 141 2.53 -30.50 20.80
C ASP A 141 2.58 -30.17 19.29
N ASP A 142 3.29 -30.94 18.47
CA ASP A 142 3.58 -30.59 17.07
C ASP A 142 2.33 -30.32 16.19
N ALA A 143 1.21 -31.03 16.42
CA ALA A 143 -0.03 -30.87 15.64
C ALA A 143 -0.93 -29.72 16.14
N LEU A 144 -0.96 -29.48 17.45
CA LEU A 144 -1.72 -28.36 18.05
C LEU A 144 -1.00 -27.04 17.86
N GLU A 145 0.33 -27.06 17.78
CA GLU A 145 1.16 -25.89 17.49
C GLU A 145 0.94 -25.40 16.06
N ALA A 146 0.86 -26.28 15.06
CA ALA A 146 0.56 -25.86 13.68
C ALA A 146 -0.78 -25.08 13.60
N GLN A 147 -1.83 -25.57 14.27
CA GLN A 147 -3.14 -24.90 14.31
C GLN A 147 -3.09 -23.57 15.09
N LYS A 148 -2.34 -23.51 16.19
CA LYS A 148 -2.16 -22.29 16.99
C LYS A 148 -1.28 -21.26 16.28
N GLU A 149 -0.27 -21.68 15.54
CA GLU A 149 0.59 -20.82 14.73
C GLU A 149 -0.19 -20.20 13.58
N GLU A 150 -1.05 -20.96 12.89
CA GLU A 150 -1.97 -20.43 11.88
C GLU A 150 -2.94 -19.39 12.46
N GLN A 151 -3.53 -19.66 13.63
CA GLN A 151 -4.43 -18.73 14.32
C GLN A 151 -3.69 -17.47 14.84
N ALA A 152 -2.47 -17.63 15.34
CA ALA A 152 -1.64 -16.54 15.82
C ALA A 152 -1.11 -15.68 14.65
N GLN A 153 -0.81 -16.28 13.50
CA GLN A 153 -0.48 -15.53 12.27
C GLN A 153 -1.68 -14.72 11.78
N GLN A 154 -2.89 -15.29 11.80
CA GLN A 154 -4.12 -14.56 11.47
C GLN A 154 -4.40 -13.39 12.43
N GLN A 155 -4.08 -13.54 13.72
CA GLN A 155 -4.21 -12.46 14.71
C GLN A 155 -3.12 -11.40 14.59
N LYS A 156 -1.85 -11.77 14.33
CA LYS A 156 -0.72 -10.85 14.18
C LYS A 156 -0.84 -9.92 12.96
N LEU A 157 -1.64 -10.29 11.96
CA LEU A 157 -1.91 -9.45 10.78
C LEU A 157 -2.97 -8.37 10.99
N ARG A 158 -3.67 -8.36 12.14
CA ARG A 158 -4.68 -7.35 12.44
C ARG A 158 -4.05 -6.13 13.10
N ILE A 159 -4.00 -5.02 12.36
CA ILE A 159 -3.50 -3.75 12.85
C ILE A 159 -4.54 -3.17 13.84
N PRO A 160 -4.15 -2.78 15.06
CA PRO A 160 -5.06 -2.14 16.02
C PRO A 160 -5.70 -0.88 15.41
N GLY A 161 -7.04 -0.80 15.44
CA GLY A 161 -7.80 0.32 14.91
C GLY A 161 -8.27 0.18 13.44
N VAL A 162 -7.84 -0.86 12.72
CA VAL A 162 -8.35 -1.17 11.38
C VAL A 162 -9.53 -2.12 11.50
N GLN A 163 -10.72 -1.69 11.07
CA GLN A 163 -11.88 -2.57 10.95
C GLN A 163 -11.72 -3.40 9.67
N TYR A 164 -11.62 -4.72 9.83
CA TYR A 164 -11.63 -5.67 8.72
C TYR A 164 -13.07 -6.17 8.57
N SER A 165 -13.86 -5.55 7.69
CA SER A 165 -15.14 -6.10 7.26
C SER A 165 -14.89 -7.25 6.28
N ASN A 166 -15.70 -8.32 6.38
CA ASN A 166 -15.57 -9.52 5.55
C ASN A 166 -15.98 -9.30 4.08
N GLU A 167 -16.51 -8.13 3.73
CA GLU A 167 -16.76 -7.73 2.36
C GLU A 167 -15.49 -7.07 1.83
N GLU A 168 -14.74 -7.72 0.96
CA GLU A 168 -13.65 -7.08 0.22
C GLU A 168 -14.24 -5.93 -0.60
N GLU A 169 -14.15 -4.72 -0.07
CA GLU A 169 -14.76 -3.56 -0.69
C GLU A 169 -13.90 -3.09 -1.85
N ASP A 170 -14.44 -3.13 -3.07
CA ASP A 170 -13.78 -2.55 -4.25
C ASP A 170 -13.36 -1.09 -3.96
N PRO A 171 -12.05 -0.77 -3.94
CA PRO A 171 -11.58 0.58 -3.57
C PRO A 171 -12.17 1.67 -4.46
N HIS A 172 -12.49 1.33 -5.72
CA HIS A 172 -13.14 2.20 -6.67
C HIS A 172 -14.58 2.54 -6.30
N MET A 173 -15.35 1.57 -5.80
CA MET A 173 -16.73 1.79 -5.39
C MET A 173 -16.80 2.65 -4.13
N THR A 174 -15.92 2.39 -3.16
CA THR A 174 -15.82 3.20 -1.94
C THR A 174 -15.48 4.66 -2.27
N ARG A 175 -14.54 4.91 -3.19
CA ARG A 175 -14.24 6.27 -3.68
C ARG A 175 -15.43 6.93 -4.37
N LEU A 176 -16.20 6.18 -5.17
CA LEU A 176 -17.38 6.71 -5.85
C LEU A 176 -18.48 7.10 -4.85
N CYS A 177 -18.72 6.26 -3.83
CA CYS A 177 -19.66 6.56 -2.75
C CYS A 177 -19.24 7.83 -2.01
N GLN A 178 -17.95 7.97 -1.67
CA GLN A 178 -17.42 9.16 -1.01
C GLN A 178 -17.58 10.44 -1.87
N GLN A 179 -17.38 10.35 -3.19
CA GLN A 179 -17.50 11.51 -4.09
C GLN A 179 -18.94 11.94 -4.36
N THR A 180 -19.86 10.99 -4.45
CA THR A 180 -21.26 11.25 -4.84
C THR A 180 -22.20 11.40 -3.65
N GLY A 181 -21.77 10.94 -2.46
CA GLY A 181 -22.62 10.84 -1.28
C GLY A 181 -23.72 9.78 -1.38
N MET A 182 -23.72 8.95 -2.42
CA MET A 182 -24.70 7.89 -2.62
C MET A 182 -24.33 6.63 -1.86
N THR A 183 -25.32 5.89 -1.38
CA THR A 183 -25.10 4.57 -0.78
C THR A 183 -24.83 3.52 -1.86
N ARG A 184 -24.18 2.41 -1.48
CA ARG A 184 -23.88 1.30 -2.39
C ARG A 184 -25.13 0.74 -3.05
N ASP A 185 -26.20 0.61 -2.28
CA ASP A 185 -27.47 0.08 -2.79
C ASP A 185 -28.15 1.04 -3.76
N GLN A 186 -28.01 2.36 -3.56
CA GLN A 186 -28.47 3.34 -4.53
C GLN A 186 -27.70 3.18 -5.84
N ILE A 187 -26.36 3.06 -5.79
CA ILE A 187 -25.53 2.90 -7.00
C ILE A 187 -25.89 1.61 -7.75
N ARG A 188 -26.11 0.49 -7.04
CA ARG A 188 -26.52 -0.78 -7.64
C ARG A 188 -27.88 -0.70 -8.36
N LYS A 189 -28.78 0.17 -7.91
CA LYS A 189 -30.10 0.39 -8.55
C LYS A 189 -30.02 1.24 -9.82
N ILE A 190 -28.95 2.01 -10.01
CA ILE A 190 -28.79 2.87 -11.20
C ILE A 190 -28.68 1.98 -12.44
N ARG A 191 -29.50 2.28 -13.46
CA ARG A 191 -29.43 1.63 -14.76
C ARG A 191 -28.21 2.13 -15.51
N ILE A 192 -27.27 1.24 -15.77
CA ILE A 192 -26.02 1.57 -16.47
C ILE A 192 -25.98 0.79 -17.78
N LYS A 193 -25.61 1.47 -18.87
CA LYS A 193 -25.48 0.83 -20.18
C LYS A 193 -24.36 1.44 -20.99
N ASN A 194 -23.52 0.59 -21.58
CA ASN A 194 -22.51 1.02 -22.53
C ASN A 194 -23.17 1.24 -23.89
N LEU A 195 -23.01 2.44 -24.46
CA LEU A 195 -23.64 2.81 -25.74
C LEU A 195 -22.68 2.71 -26.92
N VAL A 196 -21.44 3.15 -26.73
CA VAL A 196 -20.42 3.18 -27.78
C VAL A 196 -19.15 2.56 -27.25
N SER A 197 -18.58 1.64 -28.03
CA SER A 197 -17.24 1.10 -27.84
C SER A 197 -16.42 1.34 -29.10
N HIS A 198 -15.20 1.84 -28.94
CA HIS A 198 -14.26 2.07 -30.03
C HIS A 198 -12.87 1.58 -29.63
N ARG A 199 -12.17 0.93 -30.56
CA ARG A 199 -10.73 0.70 -30.43
C ARG A 199 -10.00 1.84 -31.12
N VAL A 200 -9.34 2.68 -30.34
CA VAL A 200 -8.62 3.87 -30.80
C VAL A 200 -7.13 3.58 -30.76
N VAL A 201 -6.38 4.07 -31.75
CA VAL A 201 -4.94 3.81 -31.86
C VAL A 201 -4.18 5.12 -31.91
N ASN A 202 -3.13 5.23 -31.12
CA ASN A 202 -2.17 6.33 -31.16
C ASN A 202 -0.83 5.84 -31.74
N GLN A 203 -0.28 6.56 -32.72
CA GLN A 203 1.04 6.28 -33.28
C GLN A 203 2.10 6.94 -32.40
N THR A 204 2.95 6.14 -31.77
CA THR A 204 4.07 6.63 -30.94
C THR A 204 5.40 6.21 -31.54
N ARG A 205 6.52 6.71 -30.97
CA ARG A 205 7.86 6.25 -31.34
C ARG A 205 8.04 4.75 -31.14
N MET A 206 7.34 4.15 -30.16
CA MET A 206 7.38 2.71 -29.86
C MET A 206 6.38 1.90 -30.71
N GLY A 207 5.71 2.54 -31.69
CA GLY A 207 4.71 1.91 -32.56
C GLY A 207 3.27 2.30 -32.22
N LYS A 208 2.32 1.51 -32.73
CA LYS A 208 0.88 1.70 -32.56
C LYS A 208 0.43 1.24 -31.19
N ILE A 209 0.11 2.18 -30.30
CA ILE A 209 -0.46 1.89 -28.98
C ILE A 209 -1.99 1.96 -29.10
N GLN A 210 -2.66 0.85 -28.80
CA GLN A 210 -4.10 0.76 -28.85
C GLN A 210 -4.72 1.07 -27.48
N SER A 211 -5.93 1.60 -27.48
CA SER A 211 -6.74 1.78 -26.28
C SER A 211 -8.21 1.59 -26.61
N LEU A 212 -8.97 1.09 -25.65
CA LEU A 212 -10.41 0.91 -25.75
C LEU A 212 -11.11 2.13 -25.15
N TYR A 213 -12.00 2.74 -25.92
CA TYR A 213 -12.82 3.87 -25.54
C TYR A 213 -14.26 3.41 -25.35
N PHE A 214 -14.89 3.86 -24.26
CA PHE A 214 -16.27 3.59 -23.93
C PHE A 214 -17.03 4.89 -23.65
N LEU A 215 -18.26 4.97 -24.15
CA LEU A 215 -19.25 5.97 -23.76
C LEU A 215 -20.41 5.24 -23.09
N THR A 216 -20.60 5.51 -21.81
CA THR A 216 -21.57 4.84 -20.93
C THR A 216 -22.58 5.85 -20.42
N ILE A 217 -23.81 5.37 -20.21
CA ILE A 217 -24.88 6.13 -19.56
C ILE A 217 -25.16 5.54 -18.19
N ALA A 218 -25.58 6.40 -17.27
CA ALA A 218 -26.08 6.04 -15.94
C ALA A 218 -27.37 6.83 -15.69
N GLY A 219 -28.45 6.18 -15.25
CA GLY A 219 -29.68 6.88 -14.91
C GLY A 219 -30.54 6.12 -13.91
N ASN A 220 -31.28 6.87 -13.09
CA ASN A 220 -32.13 6.32 -12.02
C ASN A 220 -33.56 5.99 -12.51
N GLN A 221 -33.87 6.17 -13.80
CA GLN A 221 -35.21 6.06 -14.39
C GLN A 221 -36.23 7.05 -13.80
N ASP A 222 -35.76 8.02 -13.03
CA ASP A 222 -36.57 9.00 -12.31
C ASP A 222 -35.95 10.39 -12.45
N GLY A 223 -35.75 10.81 -13.70
CA GLY A 223 -35.31 12.15 -14.04
C GLY A 223 -33.81 12.44 -13.83
N MET A 224 -32.99 11.53 -13.32
CA MET A 224 -31.53 11.72 -13.27
C MET A 224 -30.84 10.92 -14.37
N LEU A 225 -29.98 11.58 -15.13
CA LEU A 225 -29.19 10.97 -16.19
C LEU A 225 -27.79 11.54 -16.22
N GLY A 226 -26.80 10.70 -16.42
CA GLY A 226 -25.42 11.06 -16.62
C GLY A 226 -24.80 10.30 -17.79
N ILE A 227 -23.83 10.93 -18.43
CA ILE A 227 -22.99 10.31 -19.45
C ILE A 227 -21.53 10.36 -19.00
N GLY A 228 -20.79 9.31 -19.32
CA GLY A 228 -19.40 9.15 -18.92
C GLY A 228 -18.58 8.51 -20.02
N GLU A 229 -17.38 9.05 -20.20
CA GLU A 229 -16.40 8.52 -21.15
C GLU A 229 -15.27 7.84 -20.37
N GLY A 230 -14.77 6.72 -20.86
CA GLY A 230 -13.65 6.01 -20.26
C GLY A 230 -12.71 5.51 -21.35
N LYS A 231 -11.41 5.54 -21.08
CA LYS A 231 -10.39 5.07 -22.02
C LYS A 231 -9.28 4.38 -21.26
N ALA A 232 -9.06 3.11 -21.57
CA ALA A 232 -8.01 2.30 -20.95
C ALA A 232 -7.36 1.36 -21.96
N ALA A 233 -6.27 0.71 -21.57
CA ALA A 233 -5.68 -0.37 -22.36
C ALA A 233 -6.58 -1.62 -22.30
N GLU A 234 -7.03 -1.98 -21.10
CA GLU A 234 -7.93 -3.09 -20.85
C GLU A 234 -9.41 -2.69 -20.94
N ASP A 235 -10.25 -3.65 -21.31
CA ASP A 235 -11.68 -3.45 -21.55
C ASP A 235 -12.42 -3.12 -20.25
N GLU A 236 -12.23 -3.94 -19.21
CA GLU A 236 -12.93 -3.79 -17.93
C GLU A 236 -12.63 -2.45 -17.26
N ASP A 237 -11.36 -2.04 -17.27
CA ASP A 237 -10.94 -0.76 -16.70
C ASP A 237 -11.56 0.42 -17.46
N GLY A 238 -11.62 0.34 -18.78
CA GLY A 238 -12.25 1.36 -19.62
C GLY A 238 -13.74 1.49 -19.33
N ARG A 239 -14.47 0.37 -19.24
CA ARG A 239 -15.89 0.36 -18.87
C ARG A 239 -16.12 0.89 -17.46
N ARG A 240 -15.30 0.47 -16.48
CA ARG A 240 -15.39 0.89 -15.08
C ARG A 240 -15.17 2.40 -14.97
N GLN A 241 -14.17 2.95 -15.67
CA GLN A 241 -13.92 4.39 -15.72
C GLN A 241 -15.09 5.16 -16.34
N ALA A 242 -15.65 4.68 -17.46
CA ALA A 242 -16.81 5.29 -18.09
C ALA A 242 -18.05 5.27 -17.18
N MET A 243 -18.30 4.16 -16.49
CA MET A 243 -19.37 4.01 -15.51
C MET A 243 -19.22 5.00 -14.34
N MET A 244 -18.05 5.05 -13.71
CA MET A 244 -17.80 5.99 -12.61
C MET A 244 -17.97 7.44 -13.07
N ASN A 245 -17.51 7.78 -14.27
CA ASN A 245 -17.69 9.11 -14.85
C ASN A 245 -19.18 9.43 -15.10
N ALA A 246 -19.96 8.46 -15.57
CA ALA A 246 -21.38 8.65 -15.83
C ALA A 246 -22.17 8.92 -14.54
N ILE A 247 -21.89 8.16 -13.47
CA ILE A 247 -22.56 8.32 -12.18
C ILE A 247 -22.20 9.67 -11.55
N ARG A 248 -20.93 10.09 -11.63
CA ARG A 248 -20.49 11.40 -11.11
C ARG A 248 -21.12 12.58 -11.85
N ASN A 249 -21.39 12.41 -13.14
CA ASN A 249 -21.94 13.45 -14.00
C ASN A 249 -23.46 13.39 -14.15
N MET A 250 -24.17 12.71 -13.24
CA MET A 250 -25.64 12.69 -13.29
C MET A 250 -26.21 14.09 -13.06
N LYS A 251 -27.13 14.50 -13.94
CA LYS A 251 -27.84 15.77 -13.90
C LYS A 251 -29.35 15.53 -13.88
N PRO A 252 -30.12 16.41 -13.25
CA PRO A 252 -31.57 16.37 -13.32
C PRO A 252 -32.04 16.77 -14.73
N ILE A 253 -32.89 15.95 -15.31
CA ILE A 253 -33.60 16.17 -16.56
C ILE A 253 -35.03 16.57 -16.22
N PRO A 254 -35.47 17.76 -16.63
CA PRO A 254 -36.86 18.13 -16.45
C PRO A 254 -37.76 17.27 -17.36
N ARG A 255 -38.84 16.76 -16.78
CA ARG A 255 -39.85 15.94 -17.46
C ARG A 255 -41.23 16.55 -17.27
N TYR A 256 -42.04 16.52 -18.31
CA TYR A 256 -43.45 16.86 -18.29
C TYR A 256 -44.27 15.59 -18.00
N GLU A 257 -45.14 15.67 -16.98
CA GLU A 257 -45.93 14.53 -16.47
C GLU A 257 -45.06 13.29 -16.16
N ASP A 258 -43.80 13.51 -15.74
CA ASP A 258 -42.78 12.45 -15.52
C ASP A 258 -42.56 11.47 -16.69
N ARG A 259 -43.09 11.76 -17.89
CA ARG A 259 -43.09 10.85 -19.05
C ARG A 259 -42.40 11.38 -20.31
N THR A 260 -42.49 12.68 -20.61
CA THR A 260 -41.97 13.29 -21.86
C THR A 260 -41.17 14.55 -21.57
N ILE A 261 -40.49 15.10 -22.57
CA ILE A 261 -39.79 16.40 -22.48
C ILE A 261 -40.76 17.59 -22.61
N TYR A 262 -40.29 18.79 -22.26
CA TYR A 262 -41.00 20.06 -22.49
C TYR A 262 -40.77 20.58 -23.91
N GLY A 263 -41.83 20.53 -24.73
CA GLY A 263 -41.83 21.07 -26.10
C GLY A 263 -40.89 20.34 -27.06
N ASP A 264 -40.54 21.02 -28.14
CA ASP A 264 -39.55 20.54 -29.11
C ASP A 264 -38.19 21.18 -28.82
N VAL A 265 -37.14 20.36 -28.79
CA VAL A 265 -35.78 20.78 -28.46
C VAL A 265 -34.80 20.29 -29.51
N GLU A 266 -33.90 21.17 -29.92
CA GLU A 266 -32.83 20.85 -30.85
C GLU A 266 -31.48 21.18 -30.21
N ALA A 267 -30.52 20.27 -30.36
CA ALA A 267 -29.12 20.51 -29.98
C ALA A 267 -28.16 20.00 -31.04
N LYS A 268 -27.01 20.67 -31.14
CA LYS A 268 -25.97 20.40 -32.12
C LYS A 268 -24.62 20.20 -31.43
N VAL A 269 -23.96 19.08 -31.73
CA VAL A 269 -22.59 18.78 -31.30
C VAL A 269 -21.76 18.39 -32.53
N GLY A 270 -20.79 19.24 -32.87
CA GLY A 270 -20.05 19.14 -34.12
C GLY A 270 -20.99 19.18 -35.34
N ALA A 271 -20.94 18.15 -36.19
CA ALA A 271 -21.83 18.00 -37.34
C ALA A 271 -23.13 17.23 -37.04
N SER A 272 -23.29 16.69 -35.83
CA SER A 272 -24.49 15.94 -35.44
C SER A 272 -25.53 16.90 -34.86
N ILE A 273 -26.75 16.83 -35.39
CA ILE A 273 -27.91 17.61 -34.94
C ILE A 273 -28.95 16.61 -34.46
N VAL A 274 -29.47 16.78 -33.26
CA VAL A 274 -30.52 15.94 -32.68
C VAL A 274 -31.72 16.83 -32.37
N GLN A 275 -32.86 16.44 -32.93
CA GLN A 275 -34.16 17.06 -32.70
C GLN A 275 -35.00 16.08 -31.87
N LEU A 276 -35.44 16.52 -30.70
CA LEU A 276 -36.32 15.79 -29.80
C LEU A 276 -37.66 16.50 -29.76
N SER A 277 -38.74 15.73 -29.85
CA SER A 277 -40.10 16.24 -29.78
C SER A 277 -40.90 15.56 -28.69
N ALA A 278 -41.60 16.38 -27.90
CA ALA A 278 -42.58 15.90 -26.94
C ALA A 278 -43.73 15.17 -27.64
N ARG A 279 -44.23 14.09 -27.04
CA ARG A 279 -45.30 13.28 -27.61
C ARG A 279 -46.42 13.01 -26.59
N PRO A 280 -47.66 12.77 -27.05
CA PRO A 280 -48.78 12.43 -26.17
C PRO A 280 -48.53 11.07 -25.46
N PRO A 281 -49.25 10.81 -24.35
CA PRO A 281 -49.11 9.55 -23.61
C PRO A 281 -49.46 8.34 -24.50
N GLY A 282 -48.73 7.25 -24.32
CA GLY A 282 -48.96 6.00 -25.07
C GLY A 282 -48.34 5.99 -26.47
N PHE A 283 -47.56 7.01 -26.83
CA PHE A 283 -46.83 7.04 -28.09
C PHE A 283 -45.61 6.11 -28.08
N GLY A 284 -44.98 5.97 -26.91
CA GLY A 284 -43.76 5.22 -26.68
C GLY A 284 -42.49 5.96 -27.14
N ASN A 285 -41.32 5.33 -26.93
CA ASN A 285 -40.04 5.88 -27.35
C ASN A 285 -39.72 5.52 -28.81
N ARG A 286 -40.16 6.33 -29.77
CA ARG A 286 -39.87 6.17 -31.21
C ARG A 286 -38.63 6.97 -31.61
N CYS A 287 -37.48 6.43 -31.24
CA CYS A 287 -36.19 7.10 -31.33
C CYS A 287 -35.12 6.18 -31.95
N GLN A 288 -33.98 6.75 -32.35
CA GLN A 288 -32.77 5.97 -32.64
C GLN A 288 -32.35 5.17 -31.38
N HIS A 289 -31.80 3.96 -31.55
CA HIS A 289 -31.44 3.05 -30.46
C HIS A 289 -30.58 3.69 -29.34
N LEU A 290 -29.66 4.63 -29.65
CA LEU A 290 -28.86 5.33 -28.64
C LEU A 290 -29.71 6.28 -27.78
N ILE A 291 -30.60 7.02 -28.43
CA ILE A 291 -31.51 7.97 -27.78
C ILE A 291 -32.58 7.21 -27.00
N PHE A 292 -33.01 6.05 -27.50
CA PHE A 292 -33.93 5.16 -26.77
C PHE A 292 -33.35 4.73 -25.42
N GLU A 293 -32.08 4.33 -25.36
CA GLU A 293 -31.46 3.94 -24.09
C GLU A 293 -31.26 5.13 -23.14
N LEU A 294 -30.93 6.32 -23.66
CA LEU A 294 -30.90 7.56 -22.88
C LEU A 294 -32.28 7.89 -22.29
N ALA A 295 -33.33 7.86 -23.12
CA ALA A 295 -34.70 8.13 -22.72
C ALA A 295 -35.14 7.15 -21.62
N ARG A 296 -34.89 5.85 -21.81
CA ARG A 296 -35.23 4.84 -20.81
C ARG A 296 -34.44 4.98 -19.51
N ALA A 297 -33.16 5.35 -19.57
CA ALA A 297 -32.37 5.59 -18.36
C ALA A 297 -32.78 6.87 -17.62
N ALA A 298 -33.26 7.90 -18.33
CA ALA A 298 -33.80 9.13 -17.76
C ALA A 298 -35.22 8.97 -17.19
N GLY A 299 -35.93 7.90 -17.53
CA GLY A 299 -37.34 7.73 -17.17
C GLY A 299 -38.31 8.45 -18.10
N LEU A 300 -37.96 8.59 -19.38
CA LEU A 300 -38.86 9.08 -20.42
C LEU A 300 -39.56 7.87 -21.09
N SER A 301 -40.88 7.94 -21.15
CA SER A 301 -41.75 6.91 -21.73
C SER A 301 -42.18 7.24 -23.16
N ASP A 302 -42.43 8.53 -23.44
CA ASP A 302 -42.88 9.02 -24.75
C ASP A 302 -41.89 10.04 -25.30
N LEU A 303 -41.28 9.71 -26.44
CA LEU A 303 -40.34 10.60 -27.11
C LEU A 303 -40.27 10.28 -28.60
N ALA A 304 -40.25 11.31 -29.44
CA ALA A 304 -39.85 11.19 -30.83
C ALA A 304 -38.49 11.88 -31.02
N ALA A 305 -37.57 11.21 -31.71
CA ALA A 305 -36.25 11.78 -31.99
C ALA A 305 -35.87 11.61 -33.46
N ARG A 306 -35.29 12.67 -34.03
CA ARG A 306 -34.72 12.68 -35.39
C ARG A 306 -33.30 13.21 -35.36
N THR A 307 -32.43 12.58 -36.15
CA THR A 307 -31.05 13.04 -36.37
C THR A 307 -30.88 13.33 -37.87
N PRO A 308 -31.22 14.55 -38.34
CA PRO A 308 -31.29 14.87 -39.76
C PRO A 308 -29.93 14.96 -40.45
N ARG A 309 -28.85 15.24 -39.71
CA ARG A 309 -27.50 15.45 -40.25
C ARG A 309 -26.58 14.25 -39.98
N SER A 310 -25.43 14.47 -39.35
CA SER A 310 -24.48 13.39 -39.05
C SER A 310 -25.01 12.49 -37.93
N ARG A 311 -24.81 11.18 -38.08
CA ARG A 311 -25.21 10.14 -37.12
C ARG A 311 -24.02 9.54 -36.36
N ASN A 312 -22.96 10.33 -36.12
CA ASN A 312 -21.82 9.88 -35.32
C ASN A 312 -22.29 9.55 -33.89
N LYS A 313 -22.14 8.29 -33.48
CA LYS A 313 -22.69 7.74 -32.23
C LYS A 313 -22.31 8.57 -30.99
N MET A 314 -21.04 8.96 -30.87
CA MET A 314 -20.55 9.75 -29.73
C MET A 314 -21.23 11.12 -29.68
N ASN A 315 -21.28 11.82 -30.82
CA ASN A 315 -21.84 13.17 -30.89
C ASN A 315 -23.36 13.17 -30.78
N VAL A 316 -24.04 12.14 -31.29
CA VAL A 316 -25.49 11.97 -31.13
C VAL A 316 -25.86 11.82 -29.66
N VAL A 317 -25.12 11.01 -28.90
CA VAL A 317 -25.35 10.85 -27.44
C VAL A 317 -25.12 12.16 -26.71
N LYS A 318 -24.03 12.87 -27.01
CA LYS A 318 -23.72 14.18 -26.41
C LYS A 318 -24.78 15.24 -26.76
N ALA A 319 -25.20 15.32 -28.02
CA ALA A 319 -26.23 16.24 -28.47
C ALA A 319 -27.59 15.93 -27.83
N ALA A 320 -27.97 14.66 -27.74
CA ALA A 320 -29.20 14.25 -27.07
C ALA A 320 -29.17 14.60 -25.57
N PHE A 321 -28.06 14.33 -24.89
CA PHE A 321 -27.89 14.70 -23.48
C PHE A 321 -27.98 16.21 -23.26
N GLN A 322 -27.35 17.00 -24.14
CA GLN A 322 -27.43 18.45 -24.12
C GLN A 322 -28.87 18.94 -24.36
N ALA A 323 -29.57 18.40 -25.36
CA ALA A 323 -30.97 18.72 -25.63
C ALA A 323 -31.87 18.45 -24.41
N LEU A 324 -31.67 17.31 -23.74
CA LEU A 324 -32.44 16.96 -22.54
C LEU A 324 -32.14 17.86 -21.34
N THR A 325 -30.92 18.39 -21.24
CA THR A 325 -30.53 19.28 -20.12
C THR A 325 -30.93 20.73 -20.36
N THR A 326 -30.95 21.19 -21.62
CA THR A 326 -31.20 22.60 -21.99
C THR A 326 -32.67 22.87 -22.36
N GLN A 327 -33.60 22.12 -21.79
CA GLN A 327 -35.03 22.33 -22.02
C GLN A 327 -35.50 23.68 -21.45
N ARG A 328 -36.45 24.32 -22.12
CA ARG A 328 -37.09 25.54 -21.60
C ARG A 328 -38.27 25.16 -20.72
N LEU A 329 -38.14 25.41 -19.42
CA LEU A 329 -39.24 25.19 -18.49
C LEU A 329 -40.35 26.23 -18.70
N PRO A 330 -41.63 25.83 -18.67
CA PRO A 330 -42.75 26.76 -18.83
C PRO A 330 -42.79 27.81 -17.72
N GLU A 331 -42.31 27.48 -16.53
CA GLU A 331 -42.21 28.42 -15.40
C GLU A 331 -41.22 29.54 -15.69
N ASP A 332 -40.04 29.21 -16.21
CA ASP A 332 -39.01 30.19 -16.57
C ASP A 332 -39.49 31.09 -17.73
N VAL A 333 -40.18 30.51 -18.71
CA VAL A 333 -40.77 31.27 -19.82
C VAL A 333 -41.87 32.21 -19.32
N SER A 334 -42.69 31.77 -18.37
CA SER A 334 -43.76 32.57 -17.77
C SER A 334 -43.21 33.76 -16.99
N LYS A 335 -42.17 33.54 -16.18
CA LYS A 335 -41.43 34.59 -15.46
C LYS A 335 -40.78 35.59 -16.42
N ALA A 336 -40.11 35.11 -17.47
CA ALA A 336 -39.44 35.97 -18.44
C ALA A 336 -40.42 36.86 -19.24
N ARG A 337 -41.63 36.37 -19.50
CA ARG A 337 -42.65 37.10 -20.28
C ARG A 337 -43.64 37.89 -19.41
N GLY A 338 -43.65 37.69 -18.10
CA GLY A 338 -44.65 38.28 -17.18
C GLY A 338 -46.08 37.81 -17.46
N ARG A 339 -46.27 36.66 -18.11
CA ARG A 339 -47.59 36.11 -18.49
C ARG A 339 -47.72 34.69 -18.01
N LYS A 340 -48.88 34.34 -17.44
CA LYS A 340 -49.18 32.97 -16.99
C LYS A 340 -49.17 32.00 -18.18
N MET A 341 -48.33 30.96 -18.11
CA MET A 341 -48.31 29.87 -19.08
C MET A 341 -49.15 28.72 -18.52
N VAL A 342 -50.36 28.54 -19.07
CA VAL A 342 -51.33 27.54 -18.59
C VAL A 342 -51.21 26.27 -19.40
N ASP A 343 -51.05 25.14 -18.71
CA ASP A 343 -51.18 23.82 -19.31
C ASP A 343 -52.68 23.44 -19.43
N VAL A 344 -53.18 23.45 -20.66
CA VAL A 344 -54.59 23.17 -20.98
C VAL A 344 -55.00 21.75 -20.56
N ARG A 345 -54.09 20.77 -20.71
CA ARG A 345 -54.36 19.36 -20.40
C ARG A 345 -54.57 19.18 -18.89
N LYS A 346 -53.69 19.76 -18.08
CA LYS A 346 -53.79 19.74 -16.61
C LYS A 346 -55.08 20.38 -16.10
N VAL A 347 -55.48 21.52 -16.70
CA VAL A 347 -56.72 22.21 -16.31
C VAL A 347 -57.95 21.37 -16.67
N TYR A 348 -57.98 20.76 -17.86
CA TYR A 348 -59.10 19.97 -18.33
C TYR A 348 -59.39 18.75 -17.42
N TYR A 349 -58.34 18.04 -16.99
CA TYR A 349 -58.48 16.86 -16.12
C TYR A 349 -58.47 17.18 -14.62
N GLY A 350 -58.34 18.46 -14.22
CA GLY A 350 -58.30 18.86 -12.81
C GLY A 350 -57.05 18.39 -12.04
N GLY A 351 -55.98 17.98 -12.72
CA GLY A 351 -54.79 17.39 -12.11
C GLY A 351 -53.74 16.93 -13.13
N GLN A 352 -52.58 16.49 -12.65
CA GLN A 352 -51.59 15.82 -13.51
C GLN A 352 -52.01 14.36 -13.71
N VAL A 353 -52.06 13.94 -14.97
CA VAL A 353 -52.38 12.56 -15.36
C VAL A 353 -51.06 11.89 -15.73
N TYR A 354 -50.58 11.03 -14.83
CA TYR A 354 -49.34 10.26 -15.00
C TYR A 354 -49.52 9.04 -15.89
#